data_AF-A0A5J4RH95-F1
#
_entry.id   AF-A0A5J4RH95-F1
#
_cell.length_a   1.000
_cell.length_b   1.000
_cell.length_c   1.000
_cell.angle_alpha   90.00
_cell.angle_beta   90.00
_cell.angle_gamma   90.00
#
_symmetry.space_group_name_H-M   'P 1'
#
loop_
_entity.id
_entity.type
_entity.pdbx_description
1 polymer ?
#
loop_
_entity_poly.entity_id
_entity_poly.type
_entity_poly.pdbx_seq_one_letter_code
_entity_poly.pdbx_strand_id
1 'polypeptide(L)'
;MAGRFTKHIKIREANDQVNRDVKRKEMMNIINSEDRFSEEKGKLFKASVKGHIDKNHINDHINFPPIWRKRTYKTDEKKIAKFTYKKMKKQGITVNKLVTKSTQILSTHDEFM
;
A
#
# COMPACT_ATOMS: atom_id res chain seq x y z
N MET A 1 -29.83 -17.84 1.50
CA MET A 1 -29.97 -16.45 1.99
C MET A 1 -28.85 -15.61 1.42
N ALA A 2 -29.17 -14.54 0.69
CA ALA A 2 -28.16 -13.61 0.18
C ALA A 2 -27.67 -12.74 1.35
N GLY A 3 -26.39 -12.87 1.73
CA GLY A 3 -25.80 -12.07 2.80
C GLY A 3 -25.89 -10.58 2.47
N ARG A 4 -26.62 -9.80 3.29
CA ARG A 4 -26.76 -8.36 3.10
C ARG A 4 -25.57 -7.65 3.74
N PHE A 5 -24.76 -6.97 2.93
CA PHE A 5 -23.67 -6.13 3.43
C PHE A 5 -24.24 -4.91 4.16
N THR A 6 -23.95 -4.76 5.45
CA THR A 6 -24.57 -3.71 6.29
C THR A 6 -23.72 -2.47 6.48
N LYS A 7 -22.39 -2.60 6.61
CA LYS A 7 -21.51 -1.46 6.95
C LYS A 7 -20.05 -1.75 6.62
N HIS A 8 -19.34 -0.74 6.09
CA HIS A 8 -17.88 -0.74 5.99
C HIS A 8 -17.29 0.13 7.11
N ILE A 9 -16.47 -0.45 8.00
CA ILE A 9 -15.75 0.32 9.03
C ILE A 9 -14.28 0.42 8.62
N LYS A 10 -13.78 1.64 8.39
CA LYS A 10 -12.36 1.91 8.12
C LYS A 10 -11.70 2.44 9.39
N ILE A 11 -10.78 1.65 9.93
CA ILE A 11 -9.82 2.09 10.95
C ILE A 11 -8.54 2.40 10.19
N ARG A 12 -8.19 3.68 10.10
CA ARG A 12 -6.90 4.13 9.58
C ARG A 12 -6.07 4.58 10.76
N GLU A 13 -4.75 4.51 10.61
CA GLU A 13 -3.85 5.35 11.38
C GLU A 13 -4.07 6.80 10.94
N ALA A 14 -5.10 7.45 11.48
CA ALA A 14 -5.13 8.90 11.53
C ALA A 14 -4.27 9.33 12.74
N ASN A 15 -3.70 10.54 12.66
CA ASN A 15 -2.97 11.17 13.78
C ASN A 15 -3.85 11.37 15.02
N ASP A 16 -5.18 11.25 14.88
CA ASP A 16 -6.14 11.39 15.97
C ASP A 16 -6.32 10.08 16.74
N GLN A 17 -5.52 9.92 17.79
CA GLN A 17 -5.55 8.77 18.70
C GLN A 17 -6.97 8.50 19.26
N VAL A 18 -7.72 9.54 19.63
CA VAL A 18 -9.07 9.44 20.20
C VAL A 18 -10.06 8.78 19.22
N ASN A 19 -10.02 9.13 17.93
CA ASN A 19 -10.90 8.56 16.91
C ASN A 19 -10.58 7.07 16.67
N ARG A 20 -9.30 6.70 16.79
CA ARG A 20 -8.83 5.31 16.68
C ARG A 20 -9.41 4.45 17.80
N ASP A 21 -9.32 4.92 19.04
CA ASP A 21 -9.76 4.17 20.21
C ASP A 21 -11.28 3.99 20.22
N VAL A 22 -12.04 5.01 19.83
CA VAL A 22 -13.51 4.92 19.68
C VAL A 22 -13.90 3.89 18.62
N LYS A 23 -13.30 3.94 17.43
CA LYS A 23 -13.60 2.97 16.35
C LYS A 23 -13.16 1.54 16.69
N ARG A 24 -12.04 1.40 17.41
CA ARG A 24 -11.59 0.10 17.91
C ARG A 24 -12.60 -0.48 18.91
N LYS A 25 -13.10 0.34 19.84
CA LYS A 25 -14.12 -0.07 20.81
C LYS A 25 -15.43 -0.47 20.13
N GLU A 26 -15.90 0.31 19.14
CA GLU A 26 -17.08 -0.04 18.32
C GLU A 26 -16.89 -1.41 17.64
N MET A 27 -15.71 -1.66 17.07
CA MET A 27 -15.41 -2.92 16.39
C MET A 27 -15.36 -4.11 17.37
N MET A 28 -14.74 -3.96 18.54
CA MET A 28 -14.68 -5.00 19.55
C MET A 28 -16.08 -5.35 20.09
N ASN A 29 -16.95 -4.36 20.27
CA ASN A 29 -18.35 -4.58 20.66
C ASN A 29 -19.11 -5.40 19.59
N ILE A 30 -18.85 -5.14 18.32
CA ILE A 30 -19.46 -5.89 17.22
C ILE A 30 -18.93 -7.33 17.16
N ILE A 31 -17.61 -7.53 17.32
CA ILE A 31 -16.96 -8.87 17.29
C ILE A 31 -17.39 -9.74 18.49
N ASN A 32 -17.55 -9.11 19.65
CA ASN A 32 -17.93 -9.78 20.90
C ASN A 32 -19.44 -9.81 21.15
N SER A 33 -20.26 -9.31 20.23
CA SER A 33 -21.71 -9.41 20.35
C SER A 33 -22.15 -10.88 20.36
N GLU A 34 -23.09 -11.21 21.23
CA GLU A 34 -23.72 -12.54 21.31
C GLU A 34 -24.49 -12.88 20.02
N ASP A 35 -24.92 -11.85 19.27
CA ASP A 35 -25.58 -11.98 17.97
C ASP A 35 -24.72 -12.70 16.91
N ARG A 36 -23.40 -12.86 17.14
CA ARG A 36 -22.48 -13.52 16.19
C ARG A 36 -22.76 -15.01 15.99
N PHE A 37 -23.46 -15.65 16.93
CA PHE A 37 -23.83 -17.07 16.87
C PHE A 37 -25.31 -17.31 16.55
N SER A 38 -26.09 -16.24 16.35
CA SER A 38 -27.50 -16.34 15.98
C SER A 38 -27.65 -16.58 14.48
N GLU A 39 -28.49 -17.52 14.06
CA GLU A 39 -28.77 -17.77 12.63
C GLU A 39 -29.56 -16.62 11.97
N GLU A 40 -30.39 -15.88 12.73
CA GLU A 40 -31.18 -14.76 12.21
C GLU A 40 -30.39 -13.46 12.08
N LYS A 41 -29.43 -13.24 12.99
CA LYS A 41 -28.65 -11.98 13.08
C LYS A 41 -27.16 -12.14 12.79
N GLY A 42 -26.71 -13.37 12.53
CA GLY A 42 -25.31 -13.72 12.27
C GLY A 42 -24.78 -12.96 11.06
N LYS A 43 -24.03 -11.88 11.33
CA LYS A 43 -23.40 -11.07 10.29
C LYS A 43 -22.08 -11.72 9.89
N LEU A 44 -21.87 -11.93 8.59
CA LEU A 44 -20.58 -12.34 8.07
C LEU A 44 -19.58 -11.17 8.18
N PHE A 45 -18.53 -11.35 8.98
CA PHE A 45 -17.49 -10.34 9.15
C PHE A 45 -16.30 -10.62 8.23
N LYS A 46 -15.91 -9.62 7.43
CA LYS A 46 -14.64 -9.62 6.69
C LYS A 46 -13.76 -8.50 7.23
N ALA A 47 -12.74 -8.86 8.00
CA ALA A 47 -11.70 -7.92 8.41
C ALA A 47 -10.59 -7.91 7.36
N SER A 48 -10.19 -6.72 6.92
CA SER A 48 -8.99 -6.53 6.11
C SER A 48 -7.98 -5.75 6.95
N VAL A 49 -6.94 -6.45 7.40
CA VAL A 49 -5.82 -5.83 8.10
C VAL A 49 -4.85 -5.32 7.04
N LYS A 50 -4.70 -4.00 6.96
CA LYS A 50 -3.58 -3.42 6.21
C LYS A 50 -2.39 -3.43 7.15
N GLY A 51 -1.42 -4.30 6.91
CA GLY A 51 -0.15 -4.25 7.62
C GLY A 51 0.47 -2.87 7.44
N HIS A 52 0.65 -2.14 8.54
CA HIS A 52 1.42 -0.91 8.56
C HIS A 52 2.74 -1.24 9.24
N ILE A 53 3.85 -0.98 8.55
CA ILE A 53 5.18 -1.05 9.13
C ILE A 53 5.49 0.37 9.59
N ASP A 54 5.80 0.52 10.88
CA ASP A 54 6.26 1.80 11.43
C ASP A 54 7.47 2.30 10.62
N LYS A 55 7.51 3.59 10.31
CA LYS A 55 8.60 4.20 9.54
C LYS A 55 9.97 3.94 10.17
N ASN A 56 10.04 3.85 11.49
CA ASN A 56 11.28 3.59 12.22
C ASN A 56 11.78 2.15 12.02
N HIS A 57 10.86 1.21 11.78
CA HIS A 57 11.14 -0.22 11.60
C HIS A 57 11.08 -0.65 10.13
N ILE A 58 10.95 0.31 9.21
CA ILE A 58 10.89 0.03 7.79
C ILE A 58 12.17 -0.65 7.30
N ASN A 59 13.33 -0.22 7.81
CA ASN A 59 14.63 -0.76 7.45
C ASN A 59 14.83 -2.21 7.94
N ASP A 60 14.23 -2.57 9.07
CA ASP A 60 14.28 -3.94 9.63
C ASP A 60 13.51 -4.94 8.76
N HIS A 61 12.52 -4.45 8.00
CA HIS A 61 11.63 -5.24 7.15
C HIS A 61 11.86 -4.98 5.65
N ILE A 62 12.77 -4.08 5.29
CA ILE A 62 13.11 -3.69 3.90
C ILE A 62 14.07 -4.68 3.21
N ASN A 63 14.34 -5.84 3.81
CA ASN A 63 14.87 -6.99 3.06
C ASN A 63 13.78 -7.62 2.16
N PHE A 64 13.01 -6.80 1.45
CA PHE A 64 12.21 -7.29 0.35
C PHE A 64 13.14 -7.73 -0.78
N PRO A 65 12.94 -8.92 -1.35
CA PRO A 65 13.61 -9.27 -2.59
C PRO A 65 13.33 -8.19 -3.65
N PRO A 66 14.28 -7.91 -4.56
CA PRO A 66 14.13 -6.87 -5.56
C PRO A 66 12.80 -7.02 -6.30
N ILE A 67 11.95 -5.99 -6.24
CA ILE A 67 10.66 -6.02 -6.90
C ILE A 67 10.91 -5.72 -8.38
N TRP A 68 10.53 -6.65 -9.25
CA TRP A 68 10.59 -6.43 -10.69
C TRP A 68 9.30 -5.75 -11.14
N ARG A 69 9.40 -4.53 -11.66
CA ARG A 69 8.25 -3.81 -12.20
C ARG A 69 8.52 -3.16 -13.54
N LYS A 70 7.47 -3.13 -14.36
CA LYS A 70 7.43 -2.37 -15.60
C LYS A 70 7.09 -0.92 -15.27
N ARG A 71 8.04 0.00 -15.45
CA ARG A 71 7.84 1.42 -15.15
C ARG A 71 8.05 2.28 -16.39
N THR A 72 7.18 3.28 -16.53
CA THR A 72 7.31 4.31 -17.55
C THR A 72 7.84 5.59 -16.91
N TYR A 73 8.98 6.09 -17.38
CA TYR A 73 9.59 7.32 -16.87
C TYR A 73 10.17 8.15 -18.01
N LYS A 74 10.28 9.45 -17.74
CA LYS A 74 10.90 10.39 -18.68
C LYS A 74 12.42 10.42 -18.45
N THR A 75 13.18 10.32 -19.53
CA THR A 75 14.66 10.29 -19.52
C THR A 75 15.27 11.70 -19.44
N ASP A 76 14.71 12.53 -18.58
CA ASP A 76 15.19 13.89 -18.30
C ASP A 76 16.27 13.85 -17.23
N GLU A 77 17.23 14.78 -17.28
CA GLU A 77 18.36 14.85 -16.32
C GLU A 77 17.91 14.84 -14.85
N LYS A 78 16.79 15.50 -14.54
CA LYS A 78 16.21 15.53 -13.19
C LYS A 78 15.73 14.16 -12.69
N LYS A 79 15.20 13.31 -13.58
CA LYS A 79 14.63 12.00 -13.21
C LYS A 79 15.65 10.87 -13.20
N ILE A 80 16.57 10.83 -14.18
CA ILE A 80 17.57 9.75 -14.30
C ILE A 80 18.93 10.09 -13.70
N ALA A 81 19.05 11.29 -13.11
CA ALA A 81 20.27 11.91 -12.61
C ALA A 81 21.30 12.24 -13.71
N LYS A 82 22.13 13.25 -13.41
CA LYS A 82 23.14 13.83 -14.31
C LYS A 82 24.14 12.81 -14.86
N PHE A 83 24.56 11.85 -14.03
CA PHE A 83 25.53 10.82 -14.43
C PHE A 83 24.97 9.94 -15.55
N THR A 84 23.80 9.35 -15.34
CA THR A 84 23.14 8.48 -16.33
C THR A 84 22.81 9.25 -17.60
N TYR A 85 22.29 10.48 -17.46
CA TYR A 85 21.96 11.33 -18.60
C TYR A 85 23.16 11.61 -19.50
N LYS A 86 24.32 11.96 -18.91
CA LYS A 86 25.58 12.16 -19.67
C LYS A 86 26.05 10.88 -20.35
N LYS A 87 25.97 9.74 -19.66
CA LYS A 87 26.36 8.43 -20.22
C LYS A 87 25.48 8.06 -21.42
N MET A 88 24.17 8.25 -21.32
CA MET A 88 23.23 8.00 -22.42
C MET A 88 23.55 8.86 -23.64
N LYS A 89 23.79 10.17 -23.46
CA LYS A 89 24.20 11.06 -24.56
C LYS A 89 25.49 10.60 -25.24
N LYS A 90 26.52 10.26 -24.45
CA LYS A 90 27.80 9.76 -24.97
C LYS A 90 27.65 8.47 -25.79
N GLN A 91 26.70 7.63 -25.44
CA GLN A 91 26.42 6.36 -26.12
C GLN A 91 25.43 6.49 -27.29
N GLY A 92 25.04 7.71 -27.68
CA GLY A 92 24.06 7.94 -28.75
C GLY A 92 22.63 7.48 -28.41
N ILE A 93 22.34 7.22 -27.12
CA ILE A 93 21.01 6.82 -26.69
C ILE A 93 20.14 8.07 -26.63
N THR A 94 18.97 8.00 -27.26
CA THR A 94 17.99 9.10 -27.28
C THR A 94 17.50 9.42 -25.85
N VAL A 95 17.65 10.68 -25.46
CA VAL A 95 17.28 11.25 -24.15
C VAL A 95 16.02 12.12 -24.26
N ASN A 96 15.47 12.56 -23.11
CA ASN A 96 14.26 13.41 -23.01
C ASN A 96 12.96 12.80 -23.59
N LYS A 97 12.90 11.48 -23.71
CA LYS A 97 11.70 10.75 -24.15
C LYS A 97 11.10 9.94 -23.01
N LEU A 98 9.81 9.61 -23.17
CA LEU A 98 9.13 8.65 -22.30
C LEU A 98 9.62 7.24 -22.66
N VAL A 99 10.08 6.47 -21.67
CA VAL A 99 10.57 5.11 -21.88
C VAL A 99 9.94 4.18 -20.86
N THR A 100 9.53 3.00 -21.31
CA THR A 100 9.06 1.93 -20.44
C THR A 100 10.15 0.87 -20.31
N LYS A 101 10.56 0.54 -19.08
CA LYS A 101 11.57 -0.48 -18.79
C LYS A 101 11.11 -1.38 -17.64
N SER A 102 11.54 -2.65 -17.68
CA SER A 102 11.50 -3.51 -16.49
C SER A 102 12.66 -3.09 -15.58
N THR A 103 12.35 -2.76 -14.33
CA THR A 103 13.29 -2.25 -13.34
C THR A 103 13.17 -3.02 -12.05
N GLN A 104 14.32 -3.38 -11.47
CA GLN A 104 14.38 -3.88 -10.10
C GLN A 104 14.37 -2.68 -9.15
N ILE A 105 13.41 -2.65 -8.23
CA ILE A 105 13.24 -1.56 -7.25
C ILE A 105 13.07 -2.13 -5.85
N LEU A 106 13.57 -1.39 -4.86
CA LEU A 106 13.43 -1.71 -3.43
C LEU A 106 12.19 -1.05 -2.80
N SER A 107 11.50 -0.19 -3.55
CA SER A 107 10.32 0.54 -3.09
C SER A 107 9.15 0.31 -4.03
N THR A 108 7.95 0.19 -3.46
CA THR A 108 6.71 0.04 -4.21
C THR A 108 6.24 1.33 -4.88
N HIS A 109 6.88 2.48 -4.62
CA HIS A 109 6.52 3.77 -5.23
C HIS A 109 5.01 4.07 -5.19
N ASP A 110 4.41 3.88 -4.01
CA ASP A 110 2.97 4.10 -3.74
C ASP A 110 1.99 3.21 -4.54
N GLU A 111 2.51 2.23 -5.28
CA GLU A 111 1.70 1.22 -5.99
C GLU A 111 1.59 -0.06 -5.14
N PHE A 112 0.45 -0.75 -5.23
CA PHE A 112 0.24 -2.01 -4.52
C PHE A 112 1.21 -3.10 -5.00
N MET A 113 1.61 -4.02 -4.11
CA MET A 113 2.20 -5.30 -4.49
C MET A 113 1.13 -6.22 -5.05
#